data_AF-A0A919ZWN4-F1
#
_entry.id   AF-A0A919ZWN4-F1
#
_cell.length_a   1.000
_cell.length_b   1.000
_cell.length_c   1.000
_cell.angle_alpha   90.00
_cell.angle_beta   90.00
_cell.angle_gamma   90.00
#
_symmetry.space_group_name_H-M   'P 1'
#
loop_
_entity.id
_entity.type
_entity.pdbx_description
1 polymer ?
#
loop_
_entity_poly.entity_id
_entity_poly.type
_entity_poly.pdbx_seq_one_letter_code
_entity_poly.pdbx_strand_id
1 'polypeptide(L)'
;MFGMVAENCEPSKWLEENDIVDLGNSTLRVLFCPGHTPGHIVFFNAESKLALVGDVIFRDSVGRTDLPKGNFQDLINSITKKIMAAW
;
A
#
# COMPACT_ATOMS: atom_id res chain seq x y z
N MET A 1 -8.76 -14.01 14.45
CA MET A 1 -7.38 -14.36 14.89
C MET A 1 -7.27 -14.03 16.38
N PHE A 2 -6.55 -14.81 17.19
CA PHE A 2 -6.47 -14.65 18.66
C PHE A 2 -7.78 -14.80 19.45
N GLY A 3 -8.73 -15.61 18.97
CA GLY A 3 -10.01 -15.83 19.68
C GLY A 3 -10.98 -14.64 19.63
N MET A 4 -10.62 -13.56 18.94
CA MET A 4 -11.52 -12.43 18.70
C MET A 4 -12.49 -12.76 17.56
N VAL A 5 -13.77 -12.45 17.77
CA VAL A 5 -14.78 -12.43 16.70
C VAL A 5 -14.44 -11.27 15.78
N ALA A 6 -14.25 -11.57 14.50
CA ALA A 6 -14.09 -10.55 13.47
C ALA A 6 -15.45 -10.32 12.81
N GLU A 7 -15.81 -9.07 12.63
CA GLU A 7 -16.98 -8.65 11.85
C GLU A 7 -16.51 -8.02 10.55
N ASN A 8 -17.33 -8.17 9.52
CA ASN A 8 -17.08 -7.46 8.26
C ASN A 8 -17.28 -5.97 8.48
N CYS A 9 -16.39 -5.15 7.92
CA CYS A 9 -16.58 -3.71 7.81
C CYS A 9 -16.52 -3.30 6.35
N GLU A 10 -17.27 -2.27 6.01
CA GLU A 10 -17.15 -1.58 4.73
C GLU A 10 -16.39 -0.28 4.95
N PRO A 11 -15.41 0.05 4.08
CA PRO A 11 -14.72 1.32 4.19
C PRO A 11 -15.69 2.46 3.91
N SER A 12 -15.66 3.52 4.72
CA SER A 12 -16.47 4.72 4.48
C SER A 12 -16.03 5.51 3.25
N LYS A 13 -14.77 5.31 2.80
CA LYS A 13 -14.19 5.96 1.64
C LYS A 13 -13.16 5.05 0.98
N TRP A 14 -13.19 5.00 -0.36
CA TRP A 14 -12.14 4.43 -1.19
C TRP A 14 -11.08 5.48 -1.49
N LEU A 15 -9.83 5.03 -1.67
CA LEU A 15 -8.69 5.89 -1.98
C LEU A 15 -8.15 5.57 -3.37
N GLU A 16 -7.75 6.61 -4.08
CA GLU A 16 -7.18 6.51 -5.42
C GLU A 16 -5.72 6.99 -5.45
N GLU A 17 -5.04 6.74 -6.58
CA GLU A 17 -3.69 7.25 -6.81
C GLU A 17 -3.63 8.78 -6.60
N ASN A 18 -2.62 9.25 -5.88
CA ASN A 18 -2.37 10.65 -5.54
C ASN A 18 -3.39 11.33 -4.61
N ASP A 19 -4.37 10.59 -4.07
CA ASP A 19 -5.18 11.11 -2.98
C ASP A 19 -4.29 11.58 -1.82
N ILE A 20 -4.70 12.67 -1.17
CA ILE A 20 -4.07 13.18 0.04
C ILE A 20 -4.97 12.86 1.23
N VAL A 21 -4.42 12.11 2.19
CA VAL A 21 -5.04 11.91 3.50
C VAL A 21 -4.47 12.92 4.47
N ASP A 22 -5.33 13.82 4.93
CA ASP A 22 -5.01 14.85 5.92
C ASP A 22 -5.16 14.29 7.34
N LEU A 23 -4.10 14.40 8.14
CA LEU A 23 -4.04 14.00 9.55
C LEU A 23 -3.87 15.22 10.48
N GLY A 24 -4.18 16.43 10.00
CA GLY A 24 -4.02 17.70 10.68
C GLY A 24 -2.61 18.26 10.52
N ASN A 25 -1.66 17.76 11.30
CA ASN A 25 -0.27 18.24 11.28
C ASN A 25 0.61 17.48 10.28
N SER A 26 0.03 16.61 9.46
CA SER A 26 0.75 15.74 8.53
C SER A 26 -0.16 15.32 7.40
N THR A 27 0.42 15.09 6.23
CA THR A 27 -0.30 14.57 5.06
C THR A 27 0.33 13.28 4.58
N LEU A 28 -0.51 12.37 4.09
CA LEU A 28 -0.08 11.13 3.46
C LEU A 28 -0.58 11.10 2.02
N ARG A 29 0.35 11.03 1.06
CA ARG A 29 0.01 10.79 -0.33
C ARG A 29 -0.20 9.29 -0.56
N VAL A 30 -1.28 8.95 -1.23
CA VAL A 30 -1.61 7.58 -1.64
C VAL A 30 -0.86 7.23 -2.92
N LEU A 31 -0.16 6.10 -2.90
CA LEU A 31 0.42 5.45 -4.07
C LEU A 31 -0.31 4.13 -4.29
N PHE A 32 -0.96 3.95 -5.43
CA PHE A 32 -1.61 2.70 -5.81
C PHE A 32 -0.57 1.66 -6.22
N CYS A 33 -0.45 0.58 -5.46
CA CYS A 33 0.67 -0.37 -5.59
C CYS A 33 0.17 -1.81 -5.76
N PRO A 34 -0.55 -2.14 -6.85
CA PRO A 34 -1.07 -3.49 -7.06
C PRO A 34 0.06 -4.51 -7.22
N GLY A 35 -0.28 -5.77 -6.96
CA GLY A 35 0.56 -6.92 -7.25
C GLY A 35 0.48 -7.99 -6.15
N HIS A 36 0.68 -7.60 -4.89
CA HIS A 36 0.37 -8.50 -3.76
C HIS A 36 -1.15 -8.76 -3.68
N THR A 37 -1.94 -7.69 -3.76
CA THR A 37 -3.37 -7.71 -4.03
C THR A 37 -3.69 -6.66 -5.10
N PRO A 38 -4.80 -6.78 -5.85
CA PRO A 38 -5.13 -5.83 -6.92
C PRO A 38 -5.53 -4.44 -6.40
N GLY A 39 -5.89 -4.30 -5.13
CA GLY A 39 -6.36 -3.06 -4.51
C GLY A 39 -5.36 -2.41 -3.54
N HIS A 40 -4.11 -2.86 -3.53
CA HIS A 40 -3.12 -2.44 -2.52
C HIS A 40 -2.68 -0.99 -2.73
N ILE A 41 -2.49 -0.25 -1.63
CA ILE A 41 -1.99 1.13 -1.60
C ILE A 41 -0.86 1.28 -0.58
N VAL A 42 0.02 2.25 -0.83
CA VAL A 42 1.06 2.71 0.08
C VAL A 42 0.78 4.15 0.47
N PHE A 43 0.99 4.48 1.74
CA PHE A 43 0.96 5.87 2.20
C PHE A 43 2.37 6.43 2.29
N PHE A 44 2.61 7.58 1.69
CA PHE A 44 3.90 8.25 1.70
C PHE A 44 3.81 9.64 2.29
N ASN A 45 4.63 9.90 3.31
CA ASN A 45 4.87 11.24 3.83
C ASN A 45 6.22 11.75 3.29
N ALA A 46 6.15 12.80 2.46
CA ALA A 46 7.34 13.37 1.83
C ALA A 46 8.24 14.16 2.80
N GLU A 47 7.63 14.84 3.78
CA GLU A 47 8.35 15.67 4.75
C GLU A 47 9.23 14.84 5.69
N SER A 48 8.64 13.78 6.27
CA SER A 48 9.33 12.88 7.19
C SER A 48 10.10 11.75 6.48
N LYS A 49 9.98 11.66 5.15
CA LYS A 49 10.52 10.56 4.33
C LYS A 49 10.11 9.18 4.88
N LEU A 50 8.83 9.01 5.17
CA LEU A 50 8.26 7.77 5.71
C LEU A 50 7.28 7.16 4.73
N ALA A 51 7.37 5.85 4.51
CA ALA A 51 6.40 5.08 3.73
C ALA A 51 5.78 3.95 4.57
N LEU A 52 4.46 3.90 4.63
CA LEU A 52 3.70 2.77 5.17
C LEU A 52 3.34 1.83 4.01
N VAL A 53 4.16 0.80 3.82
CA VAL A 53 4.17 0.00 2.58
C VAL A 53 3.25 -1.23 2.59
N GLY A 54 2.69 -1.60 3.75
CA GLY A 54 1.99 -2.87 3.93
C GLY A 54 2.83 -4.04 3.40
N ASP A 55 2.17 -4.99 2.74
CA ASP A 55 2.81 -6.20 2.20
C ASP A 55 3.37 -6.03 0.78
N VAL A 56 3.75 -4.82 0.36
CA VAL A 56 4.35 -4.59 -0.97
C VAL A 56 5.83 -4.96 -0.98
N ILE A 57 6.61 -4.39 -0.06
CA ILE A 57 8.07 -4.58 0.02
C ILE A 57 8.49 -4.84 1.46
N PHE A 58 9.42 -5.76 1.62
CA PHE A 58 10.03 -6.11 2.89
C PHE A 58 11.55 -5.97 2.80
N ARG A 59 12.23 -6.05 3.95
CA ARG A 59 13.67 -6.20 3.95
C ARG A 59 14.03 -7.51 3.24
N ASP A 60 14.85 -7.40 2.20
CA ASP A 60 15.36 -8.51 1.40
C ASP A 60 14.30 -9.37 0.68
N SER A 61 13.05 -8.89 0.58
CA SER A 61 11.96 -9.63 -0.09
C SER A 61 10.77 -8.74 -0.48
N VAL A 62 9.76 -9.33 -1.11
CA VAL A 62 8.53 -8.64 -1.56
C VAL A 62 7.29 -9.43 -1.17
N GLY A 63 6.12 -8.79 -1.24
CA GLY A 63 4.82 -9.45 -1.07
C GLY A 63 4.65 -10.68 -1.94
N ARG A 64 3.98 -11.72 -1.41
CA ARG A 64 3.61 -12.88 -2.21
C ARG A 64 2.59 -12.49 -3.28
N THR A 65 2.60 -13.16 -4.43
CA THR A 65 1.70 -12.86 -5.56
C THR A 65 1.02 -14.10 -6.13
N ASP A 66 1.08 -15.22 -5.42
CA ASP A 66 0.59 -16.53 -5.86
C ASP A 66 -0.89 -16.79 -5.50
N LEU A 67 -1.48 -15.94 -4.65
CA LEU A 67 -2.90 -15.98 -4.33
C LEU A 67 -3.77 -15.40 -5.46
N PRO A 68 -5.08 -15.70 -5.50
CA PRO A 68 -5.97 -15.17 -6.53
C PRO A 68 -5.88 -13.65 -6.68
N LYS A 69 -5.77 -13.19 -7.94
CA LYS A 69 -5.58 -11.79 -8.34
C LYS A 69 -4.22 -11.18 -7.97
N GLY A 70 -3.28 -11.94 -7.42
CA GLY A 70 -1.89 -11.53 -7.30
C GLY A 70 -1.18 -11.50 -8.66
N ASN A 71 -0.25 -10.55 -8.84
CA ASN A 71 0.55 -10.39 -10.05
C ASN A 71 1.96 -9.90 -9.72
N PHE A 72 2.96 -10.73 -10.00
CA PHE A 72 4.37 -10.41 -9.73
C PHE A 72 4.87 -9.20 -10.54
N GLN A 73 4.50 -9.10 -11.81
CA GLN A 73 4.97 -8.01 -12.66
C GLN A 73 4.40 -6.66 -12.23
N ASP A 74 3.14 -6.65 -11.79
CA ASP A 74 2.51 -5.44 -11.21
C ASP A 74 3.21 -5.05 -9.91
N LEU A 75 3.54 -6.02 -9.05
CA LEU A 75 4.24 -5.75 -7.79
C LEU A 75 5.61 -5.10 -8.03
N ILE A 76 6.40 -5.66 -8.95
CA ILE A 76 7.71 -5.12 -9.30
C ILE A 76 7.59 -3.72 -9.92
N ASN A 77 6.58 -3.48 -10.76
CA ASN A 77 6.30 -2.16 -11.32
C ASN A 77 5.94 -1.15 -10.21
N SER A 78 5.08 -1.54 -9.26
CA SER A 78 4.70 -0.72 -8.11
C SER A 78 5.91 -0.30 -7.27
N ILE A 79 6.80 -1.25 -6.99
CA ILE A 79 8.02 -0.99 -6.21
C ILE A 79 8.97 -0.05 -6.98
N THR A 80 9.32 -0.41 -8.22
CA THR A 80 10.38 0.27 -8.97
C THR A 80 9.97 1.63 -9.50
N LYS A 81 8.71 1.79 -9.93
CA LYS A 81 8.24 3.04 -10.57
C LYS A 81 7.56 4.01 -9.60
N LYS A 82 7.12 3.55 -8.43
CA LYS A 82 6.43 4.39 -7.45
C LYS A 82 7.21 4.52 -6.17
N ILE A 83 7.44 3.41 -5.45
CA ILE A 83 8.10 3.47 -4.15
C ILE A 83 9.52 4.00 -4.30
N MET A 84 10.36 3.38 -5.14
CA MET A 84 11.75 3.79 -5.33
C MET A 84 11.89 5.16 -6.01
N ALA A 85 10.92 5.56 -6.82
CA ALA A 85 10.91 6.86 -7.51
C ALA A 85 10.37 8.02 -6.64
N ALA A 86 9.68 7.70 -5.54
CA ALA A 86 9.17 8.71 -4.60
C ALA A 86 10.24 9.21 -3.61
N TRP A 87 11.43 8.59 -3.61
CA TRP A 87 12.59 8.99 -2.79
C TRP A 87 13.51 9.98 -3.50
#